data_AF-A0A355SJJ9-F1
#
_entry.id   AF-A0A355SJJ9-F1
#
_cell.length_a   1.000
_cell.length_b   1.000
_cell.length_c   1.000
_cell.angle_alpha   90.00
_cell.angle_beta   90.00
_cell.angle_gamma   90.00
#
_symmetry.space_group_name_H-M   'P 1'
#
loop_
_entity.id
_entity.type
_entity.pdbx_description
1 polymer ?
#
loop_
_entity_poly.entity_id
_entity_poly.type
_entity_poly.pdbx_seq_one_letter_code
_entity_poly.pdbx_strand_id
1 'polypeptide(L)'
;IKRDDKWYVTVDWYSDPLEDTIPDERMPQADTPQEETVSGGSWFKYDRAKAIEYADKYCGANYIIEDGYKYNKKYRSYADMGGDCANFVSQVLSDKSAGGIRTSGGWQYSKGKGSASWVNAGKFTYNLLYSGRGKLVSKGKYEKVVNYIGKVSPGDIIAYQKKGDIVHVSIITAVDSMGVPLVDSHTNDRYHVPWDLGWNSSGVTFWLIKING
;
A
#
# COMPACT_ATOMS: atom_id res chain seq x y z
N ILE A 1 14.69 -9.01 -1.70
CA ILE A 1 15.65 -9.51 -0.67
C ILE A 1 16.47 -8.36 -0.07
N LYS A 2 16.83 -8.44 1.21
CA LYS A 2 17.68 -7.44 1.90
C LYS A 2 19.14 -7.89 1.93
N ARG A 3 20.09 -7.04 1.53
CA ARG A 3 21.55 -7.23 1.65
C ARG A 3 22.20 -5.91 2.03
N ASP A 4 23.09 -5.90 3.02
CA ASP A 4 23.83 -4.70 3.47
C ASP A 4 22.93 -3.45 3.67
N ASP A 5 21.79 -3.66 4.34
CA ASP A 5 20.74 -2.64 4.56
C ASP A 5 20.10 -2.04 3.30
N LYS A 6 20.31 -2.66 2.14
CA LYS A 6 19.68 -2.28 0.87
C LYS A 6 18.71 -3.37 0.39
N TRP A 7 17.61 -2.93 -0.20
CA TRP A 7 16.64 -3.81 -0.84
C TRP A 7 16.97 -4.01 -2.31
N TYR A 8 16.90 -5.26 -2.73
CA TYR A 8 17.11 -5.71 -4.10
C TYR A 8 15.91 -6.54 -4.55
N VAL A 9 15.42 -6.25 -5.76
CA VAL A 9 14.37 -7.05 -6.41
C VAL A 9 15.01 -8.31 -6.99
N THR A 10 14.44 -9.46 -6.68
CA THR A 10 14.75 -10.73 -7.35
C THR A 10 13.58 -11.09 -8.25
N VAL A 11 13.83 -11.81 -9.35
CA VAL A 11 12.80 -12.26 -10.29
C VAL A 11 11.64 -12.86 -9.51
N ASP A 12 10.47 -12.27 -9.68
CA ASP A 12 9.27 -12.57 -8.90
C ASP A 12 8.40 -13.57 -9.67
N TRP A 13 8.03 -14.66 -9.02
CA TRP A 13 7.16 -15.72 -9.54
C TRP A 13 5.75 -15.68 -8.91
N TYR A 14 5.40 -14.61 -8.16
CA TYR A 14 4.09 -14.51 -7.53
C TYR A 14 2.97 -14.25 -8.56
N SER A 15 1.94 -15.09 -8.54
CA SER A 15 0.69 -14.87 -9.26
C SER A 15 0.13 -13.49 -8.95
N ASP A 16 -0.05 -12.65 -9.96
CA ASP A 16 -0.62 -11.33 -9.75
C ASP A 16 -2.14 -11.43 -9.48
N PRO A 17 -2.66 -10.99 -8.31
CA PRO A 17 -4.10 -10.95 -8.08
C PRO A 17 -4.84 -10.02 -9.07
N LEU A 18 -4.11 -9.27 -9.90
CA LEU A 18 -4.65 -8.40 -10.95
C LEU A 18 -4.58 -8.98 -12.37
N GLU A 19 -3.83 -10.06 -12.64
CA GLU A 19 -3.63 -10.62 -13.99
C GLU A 19 -4.46 -11.88 -14.33
N ASP A 20 -4.81 -11.95 -15.62
CA ASP A 20 -4.83 -13.18 -16.42
C ASP A 20 -3.57 -13.12 -17.35
N THR A 21 -2.56 -13.96 -17.10
CA THR A 21 -1.37 -14.32 -17.93
C THR A 21 -0.37 -13.24 -18.41
N ILE A 22 0.92 -13.47 -18.08
CA ILE A 22 2.13 -12.64 -18.36
C ILE A 22 2.68 -12.88 -19.79
N PRO A 23 3.15 -11.84 -20.50
CA PRO A 23 4.38 -11.93 -21.28
C PRO A 23 5.48 -10.98 -20.76
N ASP A 24 6.70 -11.50 -20.83
CA ASP A 24 7.98 -11.00 -20.33
C ASP A 24 8.54 -9.82 -21.16
N GLU A 25 8.50 -8.59 -20.64
CA GLU A 25 9.35 -7.48 -21.11
C GLU A 25 9.83 -6.59 -19.96
N ARG A 26 11.08 -6.11 -20.06
CA ARG A 26 11.83 -5.40 -19.00
C ARG A 26 11.26 -4.02 -18.65
N MET A 27 11.35 -3.69 -17.35
CA MET A 27 10.91 -2.44 -16.73
C MET A 27 11.71 -1.21 -17.21
N PRO A 28 11.06 -0.09 -17.57
CA PRO A 28 11.71 1.20 -17.81
C PRO A 28 12.14 1.88 -16.50
N GLN A 29 13.25 2.62 -16.55
CA GLN A 29 13.83 3.33 -15.41
C GLN A 29 13.16 4.71 -15.20
N ALA A 30 12.92 5.11 -13.95
CA ALA A 30 12.32 6.39 -13.60
C ALA A 30 13.37 7.51 -13.52
N ASP A 31 13.07 8.68 -14.08
CA ASP A 31 13.87 9.91 -13.91
C ASP A 31 13.54 10.64 -12.59
N THR A 32 14.54 11.31 -12.02
CA THR A 32 14.48 11.97 -10.70
C THR A 32 13.76 13.34 -10.77
N PRO A 33 12.62 13.57 -10.10
CA PRO A 33 11.95 14.87 -10.13
C PRO A 33 12.29 15.77 -8.92
N GLN A 34 12.43 17.07 -9.18
CA GLN A 34 12.57 18.15 -8.18
C GLN A 34 11.33 18.31 -7.28
N GLU A 35 11.58 18.68 -6.01
CA GLU A 35 10.59 18.91 -4.96
C GLU A 35 9.81 20.22 -5.15
N GLU A 36 8.49 20.15 -4.97
CA GLU A 36 7.65 21.32 -4.67
C GLU A 36 6.88 21.07 -3.37
N THR A 37 7.10 21.93 -2.39
CA THR A 37 6.42 21.92 -1.10
C THR A 37 5.06 22.59 -1.20
N VAL A 38 3.99 21.89 -0.81
CA VAL A 38 2.67 22.51 -0.58
C VAL A 38 2.13 22.11 0.79
N SER A 39 2.06 23.10 1.67
CA SER A 39 1.60 23.05 3.06
C SER A 39 0.08 23.11 3.19
N GLY A 40 -0.47 22.39 4.17
CA GLY A 40 -1.74 22.76 4.82
C GLY A 40 -2.70 21.59 5.06
N GLY A 41 -2.93 21.22 6.33
CA GLY A 41 -4.04 20.35 6.73
C GLY A 41 -3.81 19.66 8.07
N SER A 42 -4.69 19.93 9.04
CA SER A 42 -4.83 19.35 10.39
C SER A 42 -3.95 18.11 10.68
N TRP A 43 -2.87 18.30 11.42
CA TRP A 43 -1.91 17.27 11.80
C TRP A 43 -2.53 16.33 12.84
N PHE A 44 -3.14 15.24 12.38
CA PHE A 44 -3.21 14.04 13.21
C PHE A 44 -1.81 13.44 13.26
N LYS A 45 -1.42 12.88 14.42
CA LYS A 45 -0.12 12.23 14.56
C LYS A 45 -0.13 10.91 13.80
N TYR A 46 0.81 10.73 12.87
CA TYR A 46 1.03 9.45 12.17
C TYR A 46 2.46 8.96 12.42
N ASP A 47 2.59 7.79 13.04
CA ASP A 47 3.89 7.17 13.29
C ASP A 47 4.27 6.24 12.12
N ARG A 48 4.93 6.80 11.10
CA ARG A 48 5.35 6.08 9.90
C ARG A 48 6.24 4.88 10.22
N ALA A 49 7.19 5.03 11.15
CA ALA A 49 8.12 3.97 11.50
C ALA A 49 7.38 2.75 12.09
N LYS A 50 6.44 2.99 13.02
CA LYS A 50 5.61 1.91 13.57
C LYS A 50 4.64 1.32 12.57
N ALA A 51 4.13 2.13 11.63
CA ALA A 51 3.29 1.62 10.55
C ALA A 51 4.07 0.60 9.71
N ILE A 52 5.30 0.92 9.32
CA ILE A 52 6.17 0.02 8.55
C ILE A 52 6.51 -1.23 9.36
N GLU A 53 6.93 -1.08 10.63
CA GLU A 53 7.22 -2.24 11.50
C GLU A 53 6.01 -3.18 11.64
N TYR A 54 4.81 -2.61 11.79
CA TYR A 54 3.58 -3.38 11.85
C TYR A 54 3.29 -4.08 10.52
N ALA A 55 3.48 -3.40 9.39
CA ALA A 55 3.25 -3.95 8.07
C ALA A 55 4.17 -5.16 7.83
N ASP A 56 5.47 -4.99 8.04
CA ASP A 56 6.47 -6.04 7.89
C ASP A 56 6.17 -7.26 8.79
N LYS A 57 5.66 -7.02 10.00
CA LYS A 57 5.34 -8.07 10.96
C LYS A 57 4.08 -8.85 10.59
N TYR A 58 3.07 -8.19 10.01
CA TYR A 58 1.74 -8.74 9.83
C TYR A 58 1.30 -8.91 8.37
N CYS A 59 2.20 -8.73 7.39
CA CYS A 59 1.89 -8.86 5.96
C CYS A 59 1.54 -10.30 5.55
N GLY A 60 1.85 -11.30 6.39
CA GLY A 60 1.49 -12.70 6.12
C GLY A 60 2.44 -13.45 5.19
N ALA A 61 3.41 -12.76 4.58
CA ALA A 61 4.40 -13.33 3.67
C ALA A 61 5.84 -12.92 4.02
N ASN A 62 6.11 -12.52 5.27
CA ASN A 62 7.47 -12.17 5.67
C ASN A 62 8.30 -13.44 5.87
N TYR A 63 8.99 -13.88 4.82
CA TYR A 63 9.82 -15.08 4.80
C TYR A 63 11.16 -14.93 5.56
N ILE A 64 11.47 -13.73 6.07
CA ILE A 64 12.76 -13.43 6.71
C ILE A 64 12.74 -13.73 8.21
N ILE A 65 11.57 -13.73 8.86
CA ILE A 65 11.43 -13.97 10.29
C ILE A 65 10.68 -15.29 10.55
N GLU A 66 11.13 -16.04 11.56
CA GLU A 66 10.60 -17.37 11.95
C GLU A 66 9.07 -17.38 12.20
N ASP A 67 8.51 -16.20 12.44
CA ASP A 67 7.12 -15.94 12.77
C ASP A 67 6.37 -15.09 11.73
N GLY A 68 6.92 -14.91 10.51
CA GLY A 68 6.45 -13.86 9.58
C GLY A 68 5.23 -14.21 8.74
N TYR A 69 4.73 -15.44 8.84
CA TYR A 69 3.41 -15.85 8.34
C TYR A 69 2.32 -15.54 9.36
N LYS A 70 2.21 -14.28 9.81
CA LYS A 70 1.25 -13.89 10.85
C LYS A 70 0.34 -12.78 10.41
N TYR A 71 -0.93 -12.94 10.75
CA TYR A 71 -1.94 -11.89 10.69
C TYR A 71 -2.20 -11.43 12.12
N ASN A 72 -2.57 -10.16 12.30
CA ASN A 72 -2.90 -9.68 13.64
C ASN A 72 -4.25 -10.24 14.09
N LYS A 73 -4.21 -11.18 15.05
CA LYS A 73 -5.39 -11.86 15.64
C LYS A 73 -6.39 -10.92 16.33
N LYS A 74 -6.01 -9.68 16.64
CA LYS A 74 -6.92 -8.63 17.14
C LYS A 74 -7.99 -8.26 16.11
N TYR A 75 -7.69 -8.44 14.83
CA TYR A 75 -8.56 -8.10 13.73
C TYR A 75 -9.05 -9.36 13.03
N ARG A 76 -10.32 -9.32 12.64
CA ARG A 76 -10.90 -10.33 11.76
C ARG A 76 -10.16 -10.30 10.41
N SER A 77 -9.77 -11.47 9.91
CA SER A 77 -9.32 -11.62 8.52
C SER A 77 -10.53 -11.63 7.59
N TYR A 78 -10.35 -11.01 6.43
CA TYR A 78 -11.32 -10.97 5.34
C TYR A 78 -10.82 -11.69 4.08
N ALA A 79 -9.78 -12.53 4.21
CA ALA A 79 -9.16 -13.25 3.09
C ALA A 79 -10.16 -14.10 2.29
N ASP A 80 -11.18 -14.66 2.97
CA ASP A 80 -12.23 -15.52 2.41
C ASP A 80 -13.44 -14.74 1.86
N MET A 81 -13.59 -13.46 2.21
CA MET A 81 -14.76 -12.62 1.88
C MET A 81 -14.44 -11.47 0.92
N GLY A 82 -13.15 -11.22 0.66
CA GLY A 82 -12.66 -10.05 -0.05
C GLY A 82 -12.54 -8.82 0.85
N GLY A 83 -11.65 -7.90 0.46
CA GLY A 83 -11.38 -6.66 1.20
C GLY A 83 -10.26 -6.74 2.24
N ASP A 84 -9.52 -7.85 2.29
CA ASP A 84 -8.44 -8.01 3.26
C ASP A 84 -7.28 -7.03 3.01
N CYS A 85 -7.03 -6.65 1.76
CA CYS A 85 -6.07 -5.59 1.44
C CYS A 85 -6.37 -4.27 2.17
N ALA A 86 -7.62 -3.79 2.10
CA ALA A 86 -8.01 -2.55 2.77
C ALA A 86 -8.09 -2.72 4.29
N ASN A 87 -8.49 -3.91 4.76
CA ASN A 87 -8.47 -4.26 6.19
C ASN A 87 -7.04 -4.17 6.76
N PHE A 88 -6.06 -4.75 6.06
CA PHE A 88 -4.66 -4.71 6.45
C PHE A 88 -4.12 -3.28 6.48
N VAL A 89 -4.25 -2.53 5.39
CA VAL A 89 -3.77 -1.13 5.35
C VAL A 89 -4.50 -0.28 6.40
N SER A 90 -5.79 -0.53 6.66
CA SER A 90 -6.51 0.14 7.74
C SER A 90 -5.90 -0.12 9.12
N GLN A 91 -5.49 -1.36 9.40
CA GLN A 91 -4.80 -1.71 10.64
C GLN A 91 -3.46 -1.00 10.73
N VAL A 92 -2.66 -1.06 9.66
CA VAL A 92 -1.33 -0.44 9.62
C VAL A 92 -1.40 1.06 9.91
N LEU A 93 -2.37 1.76 9.32
CA LEU A 93 -2.54 3.20 9.51
C LEU A 93 -3.10 3.56 10.89
N SER A 94 -4.00 2.75 11.46
CA SER A 94 -4.79 3.19 12.63
C SER A 94 -4.53 2.47 13.94
N ASP A 95 -3.92 1.27 13.96
CA ASP A 95 -3.62 0.60 15.23
C ASP A 95 -2.67 1.50 16.04
N LYS A 96 -2.94 1.60 17.35
CA LYS A 96 -2.13 2.38 18.30
C LYS A 96 -0.70 1.84 18.41
N SER A 97 -0.47 0.55 18.14
CA SER A 97 0.87 -0.02 18.06
C SER A 97 1.53 0.17 16.69
N ALA A 98 0.81 0.71 15.71
CA ALA A 98 1.26 0.98 14.35
C ALA A 98 1.25 2.50 14.09
N GLY A 99 0.65 2.95 12.98
CA GLY A 99 0.55 4.35 12.60
C GLY A 99 -0.23 5.24 13.57
N GLY A 100 -1.18 4.67 14.33
CA GLY A 100 -1.91 5.39 15.38
C GLY A 100 -2.86 6.48 14.89
N ILE A 101 -3.19 6.53 13.60
CA ILE A 101 -4.12 7.51 13.04
C ILE A 101 -5.50 7.28 13.64
N ARG A 102 -6.09 8.33 14.23
CA ARG A 102 -7.44 8.26 14.78
C ARG A 102 -8.48 8.00 13.69
N THR A 103 -9.24 6.93 13.86
CA THR A 103 -10.40 6.56 13.03
C THR A 103 -11.55 7.56 13.18
N SER A 104 -12.22 7.92 12.07
CA SER A 104 -13.45 8.73 12.07
C SER A 104 -14.15 8.65 10.71
N GLY A 105 -15.32 9.31 10.55
CA GLY A 105 -15.95 9.50 9.24
C GLY A 105 -16.39 8.19 8.57
N GLY A 106 -16.79 7.19 9.36
CA GLY A 106 -17.18 5.88 8.86
C GLY A 106 -16.01 4.93 8.56
N TRP A 107 -14.76 5.36 8.69
CA TRP A 107 -13.59 4.47 8.73
C TRP A 107 -13.29 4.09 10.18
N GLN A 108 -13.71 2.89 10.57
CA GLN A 108 -13.61 2.38 11.94
C GLN A 108 -13.61 0.85 12.00
N TYR A 109 -12.99 0.32 13.04
CA TYR A 109 -13.09 -1.08 13.46
C TYR A 109 -13.72 -1.14 14.85
N SER A 110 -14.84 -1.86 14.99
CA SER A 110 -15.58 -1.93 16.25
C SER A 110 -16.32 -3.25 16.37
N LYS A 111 -16.47 -3.77 17.59
CA LYS A 111 -17.20 -5.01 17.87
C LYS A 111 -16.75 -6.19 16.98
N GLY A 112 -15.45 -6.31 16.75
CA GLY A 112 -14.87 -7.38 15.92
C GLY A 112 -15.11 -7.25 14.40
N LYS A 113 -15.58 -6.09 13.92
CA LYS A 113 -15.90 -5.87 12.51
C LYS A 113 -15.41 -4.52 12.00
N GLY A 114 -14.83 -4.54 10.80
CA GLY A 114 -14.53 -3.35 10.02
C GLY A 114 -15.79 -2.78 9.37
N SER A 115 -15.91 -1.46 9.41
CA SER A 115 -16.87 -0.68 8.62
C SER A 115 -16.62 -0.81 7.11
N ALA A 116 -17.54 -0.32 6.28
CA ALA A 116 -17.36 -0.37 4.83
C ALA A 116 -16.09 0.37 4.35
N SER A 117 -15.81 1.55 4.91
CA SER A 117 -14.58 2.29 4.59
C SER A 117 -13.32 1.70 5.22
N TRP A 118 -13.44 0.67 6.07
CA TRP A 118 -12.30 -0.08 6.63
C TRP A 118 -11.91 -1.27 5.75
N VAL A 119 -12.89 -1.98 5.18
CA VAL A 119 -12.62 -3.24 4.46
C VAL A 119 -12.73 -3.12 2.93
N ASN A 120 -13.41 -2.11 2.39
CA ASN A 120 -13.54 -1.95 0.94
C ASN A 120 -12.48 -0.99 0.39
N ALA A 121 -11.63 -1.46 -0.54
CA ALA A 121 -10.49 -0.73 -1.09
C ALA A 121 -10.85 0.66 -1.64
N GLY A 122 -11.95 0.76 -2.40
CA GLY A 122 -12.44 2.05 -2.91
C GLY A 122 -12.95 2.96 -1.81
N LYS A 123 -13.87 2.50 -0.95
CA LYS A 123 -14.43 3.34 0.13
C LYS A 123 -13.34 3.79 1.11
N PHE A 124 -12.37 2.92 1.40
CA PHE A 124 -11.18 3.25 2.18
C PHE A 124 -10.38 4.39 1.54
N THR A 125 -10.02 4.23 0.26
CA THR A 125 -9.24 5.23 -0.48
C THR A 125 -9.95 6.57 -0.55
N TYR A 126 -11.23 6.57 -0.93
CA TYR A 126 -12.02 7.81 -0.98
C TYR A 126 -12.18 8.44 0.41
N ASN A 127 -12.31 7.66 1.48
CA ASN A 127 -12.38 8.19 2.83
C ASN A 127 -11.10 8.90 3.25
N LEU A 128 -9.93 8.34 2.94
CA LEU A 128 -8.64 8.97 3.22
C LEU A 128 -8.53 10.32 2.51
N LEU A 129 -8.87 10.36 1.22
CA LEU A 129 -8.83 11.60 0.43
C LEU A 129 -9.85 12.63 0.94
N TYR A 130 -11.11 12.24 1.14
CA TYR A 130 -12.17 13.14 1.58
C TYR A 130 -11.94 13.70 2.98
N SER A 131 -11.41 12.89 3.90
CA SER A 131 -11.12 13.32 5.27
C SER A 131 -9.84 14.15 5.40
N GLY A 132 -9.08 14.32 4.32
CA GLY A 132 -7.78 15.00 4.35
C GLY A 132 -6.67 14.19 5.04
N ARG A 133 -6.89 12.88 5.27
CA ARG A 133 -5.84 11.97 5.77
C ARG A 133 -4.87 11.54 4.69
N GLY A 134 -5.34 11.49 3.46
CA GLY A 134 -4.54 11.22 2.28
C GLY A 134 -4.56 12.41 1.33
N LYS A 135 -3.46 12.59 0.60
CA LYS A 135 -3.35 13.53 -0.53
C LYS A 135 -2.99 12.74 -1.78
N LEU A 136 -3.78 12.90 -2.83
CA LEU A 136 -3.46 12.32 -4.14
C LEU A 136 -2.23 13.01 -4.72
N VAL A 137 -1.18 12.23 -4.97
CA VAL A 137 0.08 12.70 -5.58
C VAL A 137 -0.01 12.58 -7.11
N SER A 138 -0.43 11.41 -7.60
CA SER A 138 -0.63 11.17 -9.03
C SER A 138 -1.65 10.06 -9.24
N LYS A 139 -2.35 10.13 -10.38
CA LYS A 139 -3.28 9.11 -10.85
C LYS A 139 -3.11 8.89 -12.34
N GLY A 140 -3.01 7.64 -12.77
CA GLY A 140 -2.92 7.30 -14.20
C GLY A 140 -2.39 5.90 -14.47
N LYS A 141 -2.03 5.68 -15.74
CA LYS A 141 -1.30 4.49 -16.17
C LYS A 141 0.14 4.52 -15.68
N TYR A 142 0.82 3.38 -15.78
CA TYR A 142 2.19 3.19 -15.31
C TYR A 142 3.13 4.27 -15.86
N GLU A 143 3.10 4.53 -17.17
CA GLU A 143 3.99 5.45 -17.87
C GLU A 143 3.88 6.88 -17.35
N LYS A 144 2.70 7.26 -16.86
CA LYS A 144 2.49 8.55 -16.21
C LYS A 144 2.99 8.52 -14.77
N VAL A 145 2.57 7.51 -14.01
CA VAL A 145 2.72 7.48 -12.55
C VAL A 145 4.15 7.17 -12.12
N VAL A 146 4.91 6.44 -12.93
CA VAL A 146 6.33 6.12 -12.66
C VAL A 146 7.17 7.38 -12.43
N ASN A 147 6.85 8.49 -13.12
CA ASN A 147 7.54 9.78 -12.96
C ASN A 147 7.22 10.50 -11.63
N TYR A 148 6.35 9.94 -10.79
CA TYR A 148 5.91 10.51 -9.50
C TYR A 148 6.25 9.62 -8.30
N ILE A 149 6.89 8.47 -8.51
CA ILE A 149 7.20 7.53 -7.41
C ILE A 149 8.16 8.13 -6.39
N GLY A 150 9.05 9.04 -6.80
CA GLY A 150 9.92 9.80 -5.89
C GLY A 150 9.18 10.79 -4.98
N LYS A 151 7.87 11.01 -5.19
CA LYS A 151 7.04 11.89 -4.35
C LYS A 151 6.23 11.14 -3.28
N VAL A 152 6.34 9.82 -3.24
CA VAL A 152 5.82 8.96 -2.18
C VAL A 152 6.96 8.32 -1.40
N SER A 153 6.67 7.89 -0.18
CA SER A 153 7.66 7.43 0.79
C SER A 153 7.09 6.30 1.64
N PRO A 154 7.92 5.50 2.33
CA PRO A 154 7.43 4.51 3.27
C PRO A 154 6.40 5.08 4.26
N GLY A 155 5.31 4.34 4.44
CA GLY A 155 4.10 4.77 5.15
C GLY A 155 3.04 5.45 4.27
N ASP A 156 3.33 5.75 3.00
CA ASP A 156 2.32 6.16 2.01
C ASP A 156 1.65 4.93 1.36
N ILE A 157 0.56 5.11 0.62
CA ILE A 157 -0.20 3.98 0.03
C ILE A 157 -0.33 4.10 -1.49
N ILE A 158 -0.57 2.96 -2.13
CA ILE A 158 -0.86 2.86 -3.56
C ILE A 158 -2.17 2.11 -3.72
N ALA A 159 -3.10 2.68 -4.49
CA ALA A 159 -4.37 2.05 -4.83
C ALA A 159 -4.43 1.69 -6.32
N TYR A 160 -5.03 0.53 -6.62
CA TYR A 160 -5.11 -0.04 -7.97
C TYR A 160 -6.56 -0.10 -8.40
N GLN A 161 -6.86 0.57 -9.52
CA GLN A 161 -8.19 0.66 -10.09
C GLN A 161 -8.29 -0.16 -11.38
N LYS A 162 -9.32 -1.00 -11.50
CA LYS A 162 -9.65 -1.81 -12.69
C LYS A 162 -11.13 -1.59 -13.02
N LYS A 163 -11.46 -1.35 -14.29
CA LYS A 163 -12.84 -1.12 -14.78
C LYS A 163 -13.64 -0.05 -14.01
N GLY A 164 -12.97 0.97 -13.47
CA GLY A 164 -13.62 2.07 -12.74
C GLY A 164 -13.59 1.93 -11.21
N ASP A 165 -13.38 0.72 -10.71
CA ASP A 165 -13.38 0.43 -9.27
C ASP A 165 -11.97 0.26 -8.73
N ILE A 166 -11.70 0.80 -7.55
CA ILE A 166 -10.47 0.51 -6.80
C ILE A 166 -10.65 -0.87 -6.17
N VAL A 167 -9.90 -1.84 -6.68
CA VAL A 167 -10.01 -3.26 -6.33
C VAL A 167 -8.94 -3.70 -5.34
N HIS A 168 -7.83 -2.97 -5.25
CA HIS A 168 -6.71 -3.32 -4.38
C HIS A 168 -6.04 -2.08 -3.80
N VAL A 169 -5.41 -2.25 -2.63
CA VAL A 169 -4.57 -1.24 -1.98
C VAL A 169 -3.37 -1.90 -1.31
N SER A 170 -2.22 -1.22 -1.35
CA SER A 170 -0.99 -1.64 -0.69
C SER A 170 -0.36 -0.46 0.06
N ILE A 171 0.47 -0.74 1.05
CA ILE A 171 1.27 0.27 1.75
C ILE A 171 2.74 0.17 1.34
N ILE A 172 3.40 1.31 1.13
CA ILE A 172 4.84 1.37 0.86
C ILE A 172 5.59 1.14 2.17
N THR A 173 6.46 0.15 2.20
CA THR A 173 7.24 -0.26 3.39
C THR A 173 8.73 0.00 3.23
N ALA A 174 9.23 0.01 2.00
CA ALA A 174 10.63 0.26 1.71
C ALA A 174 10.82 0.97 0.36
N VAL A 175 12.06 1.35 0.07
CA VAL A 175 12.52 1.82 -1.23
C VAL A 175 13.77 1.03 -1.57
N ASP A 176 13.85 0.51 -2.79
CA ASP A 176 15.00 -0.25 -3.25
C ASP A 176 16.21 0.63 -3.59
N SER A 177 17.33 0.00 -3.94
CA SER A 177 18.56 0.72 -4.29
C SER A 177 18.47 1.64 -5.52
N MET A 178 17.42 1.50 -6.33
CA MET A 178 17.16 2.30 -7.53
C MET A 178 16.07 3.36 -7.29
N GLY A 179 15.55 3.49 -6.07
CA GLY A 179 14.49 4.44 -5.76
C GLY A 179 13.07 3.92 -6.03
N VAL A 180 12.91 2.62 -6.30
CA VAL A 180 11.60 2.01 -6.55
C VAL A 180 10.89 1.73 -5.23
N PRO A 181 9.66 2.23 -5.01
CA PRO A 181 8.87 1.88 -3.85
C PRO A 181 8.57 0.38 -3.79
N LEU A 182 8.75 -0.20 -2.61
CA LEU A 182 8.38 -1.57 -2.31
C LEU A 182 7.16 -1.57 -1.39
N VAL A 183 6.22 -2.48 -1.64
CA VAL A 183 4.92 -2.50 -0.97
C VAL A 183 4.62 -3.82 -0.28
N ASP A 184 3.80 -3.71 0.76
CA ASP A 184 3.17 -4.81 1.46
C ASP A 184 1.65 -4.75 1.26
N SER A 185 1.02 -5.92 1.12
CA SER A 185 -0.44 -6.03 1.06
C SER A 185 -0.92 -7.43 1.42
N HIS A 186 -2.15 -7.52 1.94
CA HIS A 186 -2.92 -8.77 2.00
C HIS A 186 -3.71 -9.00 0.71
N THR A 187 -4.21 -10.23 0.50
CA THR A 187 -4.85 -10.73 -0.75
C THR A 187 -3.80 -11.12 -1.78
N ASN A 188 -3.38 -12.39 -1.72
CA ASN A 188 -2.13 -12.92 -2.28
C ASN A 188 -0.93 -12.20 -1.67
N ASP A 189 -0.74 -12.42 -0.36
CA ASP A 189 0.15 -11.68 0.54
C ASP A 189 1.50 -11.34 -0.08
N ARG A 190 1.86 -10.06 0.01
CA ARG A 190 3.08 -9.53 -0.57
C ARG A 190 3.92 -8.83 0.48
N TYR A 191 5.22 -9.10 0.43
CA TYR A 191 6.21 -8.54 1.33
C TYR A 191 7.36 -7.95 0.51
N HIS A 192 7.51 -6.62 0.55
CA HIS A 192 8.58 -5.86 -0.10
C HIS A 192 8.72 -6.17 -1.60
N VAL A 193 7.58 -6.20 -2.29
CA VAL A 193 7.53 -6.36 -3.75
C VAL A 193 7.47 -5.00 -4.45
N PRO A 194 7.85 -4.90 -5.74
CA PRO A 194 7.60 -3.69 -6.52
C PRO A 194 6.14 -3.23 -6.49
N TRP A 195 5.93 -1.93 -6.44
CA TRP A 195 4.61 -1.29 -6.34
C TRP A 195 3.72 -1.42 -7.58
N ASP A 196 4.26 -1.82 -8.71
CA ASP A 196 3.68 -1.67 -10.04
C ASP A 196 2.82 -2.88 -10.45
N LEU A 197 2.05 -3.40 -9.51
CA LEU A 197 1.16 -4.54 -9.72
C LEU A 197 0.23 -4.33 -10.93
N GLY A 198 0.26 -5.26 -11.87
CA GLY A 198 -0.50 -5.19 -13.13
C GLY A 198 -0.05 -4.09 -14.10
N TRP A 199 1.21 -3.64 -14.05
CA TRP A 199 1.75 -2.60 -14.93
C TRP A 199 1.63 -2.93 -16.43
N ASN A 200 1.76 -4.20 -16.78
CA ASN A 200 1.62 -4.72 -18.15
C ASN A 200 0.13 -4.87 -18.56
N SER A 201 -0.81 -4.69 -17.64
CA SER A 201 -2.23 -4.74 -17.92
C SER A 201 -2.75 -3.34 -18.25
N SER A 202 -3.17 -3.15 -19.51
CA SER A 202 -3.80 -1.91 -19.98
C SER A 202 -5.07 -1.52 -19.20
N GLY A 203 -5.61 -2.42 -18.36
CA GLY A 203 -6.78 -2.19 -17.52
C GLY A 203 -6.50 -1.50 -16.18
N VAL A 204 -5.25 -1.41 -15.71
CA VAL A 204 -4.92 -0.91 -14.36
C VAL A 204 -4.66 0.60 -14.38
N THR A 205 -5.18 1.30 -13.38
CA THR A 205 -4.89 2.72 -13.10
C THR A 205 -4.39 2.83 -11.66
N PHE A 206 -3.19 3.37 -11.50
CA PHE A 206 -2.53 3.54 -10.22
C PHE A 206 -2.91 4.89 -9.59
N TRP A 207 -2.99 4.91 -8.27
CA TRP A 207 -3.18 6.10 -7.46
C TRP A 207 -2.09 6.14 -6.40
N LEU A 208 -1.17 7.11 -6.51
CA LEU A 208 -0.16 7.37 -5.48
C LEU A 208 -0.74 8.32 -4.45
N ILE A 209 -0.81 7.90 -3.19
CA ILE A 209 -1.48 8.66 -2.14
C ILE A 209 -0.52 8.84 -0.97
N LYS A 210 -0.17 10.10 -0.70
CA LYS A 210 0.62 10.48 0.47
C LYS A 210 -0.28 10.49 1.69
N ILE A 211 0.13 9.86 2.78
CA ILE A 211 -0.58 9.94 4.06
C ILE A 211 -0.07 11.18 4.82
N ASN A 212 -0.99 12.05 5.21
CA ASN A 212 -0.67 13.25 5.95
C ASN A 212 -0.35 12.91 7.42
N GLY A 213 0.44 13.73 8.10
CA GLY A 213 0.77 13.57 9.52
C GLY A 213 2.15 13.01 9.83
#